data_AF-A0A537CE99-F1
#
_entry.id   AF-A0A537CE99-F1
#
_cell.length_a   1.000
_cell.length_b   1.000
_cell.length_c   1.000
_cell.angle_alpha   90.00
_cell.angle_beta   90.00
_cell.angle_gamma   90.00
#
_symmetry.space_group_name_H-M   'P 1'
#
loop_
_entity.id
_entity.type
_entity.pdbx_description
1 polymer ?
#
loop_
_entity_poly.entity_id
_entity_poly.type
_entity_poly.pdbx_seq_one_letter_code
_entity_poly.pdbx_strand_id
1 'polypeptide(L)'
;RYVGGATGVQLLRPPAMPLFDSYTRMLFVVMAVLAVAGVCIARYIEVSWIGRGLRAIRDSEEAAECSGVPTLKLKLFACTVSGALMGAAGAPLPMYMSFLEPASSFDLNYSVSALAMPMIGGTSHWLGPVIGAILLGSIQQIVTVTISNEINVLVVGVLLVVFVVAAPDGILGLLKKLRWLLRSSR
;
A
#
# COMPACT_ATOMS: atom_id res chain seq x y z
N ARG A 1 -18.80 33.43 -2.40
CA ARG A 1 -18.82 31.99 -2.79
C ARG A 1 -17.44 31.43 -2.41
N TYR A 2 -17.29 30.88 -1.19
CA TYR A 2 -15.96 30.76 -0.53
C TYR A 2 -15.51 29.32 -0.23
N VAL A 3 -16.31 28.30 -0.52
CA VAL A 3 -15.90 26.90 -0.34
C VAL A 3 -16.22 26.13 -1.62
N GLY A 4 -15.35 26.28 -2.63
CA GLY A 4 -15.35 25.44 -3.84
C GLY A 4 -15.00 23.98 -3.57
N GLY A 5 -15.40 23.43 -2.42
CA GLY A 5 -15.04 22.08 -1.97
C GLY A 5 -15.55 20.98 -2.89
N ALA A 6 -16.71 21.17 -3.52
CA ALA A 6 -17.26 20.23 -4.50
C ALA A 6 -16.63 20.37 -5.90
N THR A 7 -16.05 21.53 -6.23
CA THR A 7 -15.43 21.84 -7.53
C THR A 7 -13.92 21.60 -7.55
N GLY A 8 -13.35 21.21 -6.42
CA GLY A 8 -11.91 20.98 -6.29
C GLY A 8 -11.10 22.22 -5.94
N VAL A 9 -9.88 21.99 -5.46
CA VAL A 9 -8.92 23.03 -5.09
C VAL A 9 -7.73 22.96 -6.03
N GLN A 10 -7.39 24.09 -6.65
CA GLN A 10 -6.12 24.26 -7.36
C GLN A 10 -5.03 24.61 -6.37
N LEU A 11 -3.98 23.82 -6.34
CA LEU A 11 -2.81 24.12 -5.53
C LEU A 11 -1.79 24.84 -6.40
N LEU A 12 -1.37 26.03 -5.95
CA LEU A 12 -0.28 26.75 -6.60
C LEU A 12 1.00 25.94 -6.38
N ARG A 13 1.60 25.48 -7.49
CA ARG A 13 2.82 24.69 -7.47
C ARG A 13 3.95 25.51 -6.84
N PRO A 14 4.48 25.14 -5.65
CA PRO A 14 5.60 25.88 -5.10
C PRO A 14 6.81 25.72 -6.03
N PRO A 15 7.61 26.78 -6.22
CA PRO A 15 8.81 26.70 -7.03
C PRO A 15 9.71 25.58 -6.50
N ALA A 16 10.37 24.86 -7.40
CA ALA A 16 11.31 23.82 -7.00
C ALA A 16 12.37 24.42 -6.07
N MET A 17 12.61 23.75 -4.95
CA MET A 17 13.68 24.17 -4.04
C MET A 17 15.04 24.05 -4.76
N PRO A 18 16.01 24.93 -4.46
CA PRO A 18 17.27 25.06 -5.23
C PRO A 18 18.13 23.80 -5.29
N LEU A 19 17.79 22.77 -4.50
CA LEU A 19 18.43 21.46 -4.49
C LEU A 19 17.97 20.54 -5.65
N PHE A 20 16.86 20.86 -6.34
CA PHE A 20 16.28 20.02 -7.39
C PHE A 20 15.96 20.81 -8.66
N ASP A 21 16.54 20.37 -9.77
CA ASP A 21 16.39 20.96 -11.11
C ASP A 21 14.96 20.87 -11.67
N SER A 22 14.15 19.92 -11.18
CA SER A 22 12.79 19.70 -11.66
C SER A 22 11.85 19.28 -10.53
N TYR A 23 10.68 19.90 -10.49
CA TYR A 23 9.64 19.62 -9.50
C TYR A 23 9.19 18.14 -9.51
N THR A 24 9.13 17.51 -10.69
CA THR A 24 8.79 16.08 -10.82
C THR A 24 9.83 15.19 -10.14
N ARG A 25 11.12 15.55 -10.25
CA ARG A 25 12.21 14.81 -9.60
C ARG A 25 12.14 14.97 -8.07
N MET A 26 11.81 16.15 -7.58
CA MET A 26 11.60 16.39 -6.15
C MET A 26 10.47 15.51 -5.59
N LEU A 27 9.31 15.47 -6.26
CA LEU A 27 8.18 14.63 -5.84
C LEU A 27 8.53 13.14 -5.87
N PHE A 28 9.21 12.68 -6.92
CA PHE A 28 9.67 11.30 -6.99
C PHE A 28 10.57 10.93 -5.82
N VAL A 29 11.54 11.79 -5.48
CA VAL A 29 12.44 11.55 -4.34
C VAL A 29 11.67 11.54 -3.02
N VAL A 30 10.73 12.46 -2.81
CA VAL A 30 9.88 12.47 -1.61
C VAL A 30 9.08 11.18 -1.49
N MET A 31 8.41 10.75 -2.57
CA MET A 31 7.65 9.50 -2.59
C MET A 31 8.54 8.28 -2.37
N ALA A 32 9.74 8.24 -2.96
CA ALA A 32 10.70 7.17 -2.75
C ALA A 32 11.18 7.10 -1.30
N VAL A 33 11.49 8.26 -0.68
CA VAL A 33 11.86 8.34 0.72
C VAL A 33 10.72 7.88 1.63
N LEU A 34 9.48 8.29 1.36
CA LEU A 34 8.30 7.83 2.10
C LEU A 34 8.09 6.32 1.96
N ALA A 35 8.26 5.77 0.77
CA ALA A 35 8.15 4.33 0.53
C ALA A 35 9.22 3.55 1.31
N VAL A 36 10.49 3.98 1.23
CA VAL A 36 11.59 3.36 2.01
C VAL A 36 11.35 3.49 3.51
N ALA A 37 10.93 4.67 3.98
CA ALA A 37 10.61 4.89 5.38
C ALA A 37 9.46 3.98 5.85
N GLY A 38 8.39 3.85 5.07
CA GLY A 38 7.27 2.96 5.36
C GLY A 38 7.71 1.50 5.47
N VAL A 39 8.56 1.03 4.56
CA VAL A 39 9.13 -0.32 4.59
C VAL A 39 10.04 -0.53 5.80
N CYS A 40 10.89 0.44 6.12
CA CYS A 40 11.76 0.40 7.30
C CYS A 40 10.94 0.36 8.60
N ILE A 41 9.89 1.17 8.70
CA ILE A 41 8.97 1.19 9.86
C ILE A 41 8.26 -0.16 9.98
N ALA A 42 7.71 -0.69 8.88
CA ALA A 42 7.05 -1.99 8.87
C ALA A 42 7.99 -3.12 9.34
N ARG A 43 9.24 -3.14 8.84
CA ARG A 43 10.26 -4.10 9.25
C ARG A 43 10.62 -3.95 10.73
N TYR A 44 10.78 -2.72 11.21
CA TYR A 44 11.09 -2.44 12.61
C TYR A 44 9.99 -2.95 13.54
N ILE A 45 8.72 -2.68 13.18
CA ILE A 45 7.56 -3.15 13.95
C ILE A 45 7.50 -4.68 13.95
N GLU A 46 7.71 -5.34 12.81
CA GLU A 46 7.67 -6.82 12.70
C GLU A 46 8.69 -7.50 13.62
N VAL A 47 9.92 -6.98 13.71
CA VAL A 47 11.01 -7.57 14.51
C VAL A 47 10.88 -7.22 16.01
N SER A 48 10.25 -6.08 16.31
CA SER A 48 10.07 -5.59 17.68
C SER A 48 9.09 -6.44 18.51
N TRP A 49 9.02 -6.13 19.82
CA TRP A 49 8.04 -6.74 20.73
C TRP A 49 6.59 -6.46 20.32
N ILE A 50 6.33 -5.32 19.65
CA ILE A 50 5.01 -4.91 19.16
C ILE A 50 4.51 -5.92 18.12
N GLY A 51 5.37 -6.29 17.16
CA GLY A 51 5.05 -7.28 16.13
C GLY A 51 4.72 -8.65 16.72
N ARG A 52 5.44 -9.08 17.76
CA ARG A 52 5.15 -10.34 18.48
C ARG A 52 3.80 -10.30 19.19
N GLY A 53 3.50 -9.18 19.86
CA GLY A 53 2.20 -8.96 20.49
C GLY A 53 1.05 -8.98 19.49
N LEU A 54 1.22 -8.31 18.34
CA LEU A 54 0.23 -8.33 17.25
C LEU A 54 0.03 -9.74 16.67
N ARG A 55 1.09 -10.55 16.62
CA ARG A 55 1.01 -11.94 16.15
C ARG A 55 0.24 -12.83 17.13
N ALA A 56 0.46 -12.66 18.44
CA ALA A 56 -0.32 -13.35 19.47
C ALA A 56 -1.81 -12.99 19.40
N ILE A 57 -2.13 -11.70 19.21
CA ILE A 57 -3.51 -11.22 19.03
C ILE A 57 -4.16 -11.83 17.78
N ARG A 58 -3.40 -11.98 16.69
CA ARG A 58 -3.88 -12.60 15.44
C ARG A 58 -4.25 -14.07 15.63
N ASP A 59 -3.52 -14.81 16.46
CA ASP A 59 -3.76 -16.24 16.67
C ASP A 59 -4.97 -16.47 17.59
N SER A 60 -5.02 -15.77 18.74
CA SER A 60 -6.22 -15.73 19.59
C SER A 60 -6.16 -14.55 20.54
N GLU A 61 -7.17 -13.68 20.45
CA GLU A 61 -7.23 -12.47 21.27
C GLU A 61 -7.41 -12.79 22.76
N GLU A 62 -8.35 -13.69 23.09
CA GLU A 62 -8.62 -14.08 24.47
C GLU A 62 -7.39 -14.71 25.15
N ALA A 63 -6.63 -15.55 24.45
CA ALA A 63 -5.43 -16.16 25.03
C ALA A 63 -4.29 -15.16 25.21
N ALA A 64 -4.18 -14.16 24.31
CA ALA A 64 -3.21 -13.09 24.43
C ALA A 64 -3.48 -12.22 25.68
N GLU A 65 -4.75 -11.92 25.97
CA GLU A 65 -5.16 -11.19 27.17
C GLU A 65 -4.84 -11.98 28.45
N CYS A 66 -5.16 -13.26 28.47
CA CYS A 66 -4.80 -14.16 29.59
C CYS A 66 -3.29 -14.25 29.81
N SER A 67 -2.49 -14.08 28.76
CA SER A 67 -1.02 -14.08 28.81
C SER A 67 -0.42 -12.72 29.22
N GLY A 68 -1.25 -11.73 29.53
CA GLY A 68 -0.82 -10.39 29.95
C GLY A 68 -0.43 -9.45 28.81
N VAL A 69 -0.76 -9.78 27.55
CA VAL A 69 -0.51 -8.90 26.40
C VAL A 69 -1.56 -7.79 26.37
N PRO A 70 -1.16 -6.49 26.32
CA PRO A 70 -2.11 -5.39 26.31
C PRO A 70 -2.74 -5.20 24.91
N THR A 71 -3.77 -5.99 24.61
CA THR A 71 -4.48 -6.07 23.32
C THR A 71 -5.00 -4.72 22.84
N LEU A 72 -5.70 -3.97 23.70
CA LEU A 72 -6.25 -2.65 23.38
C LEU A 72 -5.17 -1.66 22.94
N LYS A 73 -4.07 -1.56 23.69
CA LYS A 73 -2.98 -0.62 23.40
C LYS A 73 -2.29 -0.97 22.08
N LEU A 74 -2.06 -2.25 21.82
CA LEU A 74 -1.43 -2.72 20.58
C LEU A 74 -2.32 -2.48 19.36
N LYS A 75 -3.64 -2.69 19.47
CA LYS A 75 -4.59 -2.40 18.39
C LYS A 75 -4.68 -0.91 18.08
N LEU A 76 -4.77 -0.06 19.11
CA LEU A 76 -4.77 1.40 18.94
C LEU A 76 -3.48 1.88 18.28
N PHE A 77 -2.33 1.40 18.75
CA PHE A 77 -1.04 1.73 18.16
C PHE A 77 -0.96 1.32 16.68
N ALA A 78 -1.40 0.09 16.35
CA ALA A 78 -1.42 -0.38 14.97
C ALA A 78 -2.31 0.48 14.07
N CYS A 79 -3.50 0.90 14.56
CA CYS A 79 -4.42 1.78 13.84
C CYS A 79 -3.83 3.19 13.62
N THR A 80 -3.23 3.79 14.65
CA THR A 80 -2.61 5.12 14.54
C THR A 80 -1.43 5.10 13.57
N VAL A 81 -0.56 4.09 13.65
CA VAL A 81 0.60 3.97 12.75
C VAL A 81 0.15 3.72 11.31
N SER A 82 -0.82 2.84 11.07
CA SER A 82 -1.32 2.58 9.71
C SER A 82 -1.96 3.83 9.11
N GLY A 83 -2.80 4.53 9.88
CA GLY A 83 -3.41 5.79 9.45
C GLY A 83 -2.38 6.89 9.15
N ALA A 84 -1.34 7.02 9.99
CA ALA A 84 -0.26 7.98 9.76
C ALA A 84 0.52 7.66 8.47
N LEU A 85 0.85 6.39 8.23
CA LEU A 85 1.54 5.96 7.01
C LEU A 85 0.68 6.16 5.76
N MET A 86 -0.61 5.83 5.81
CA MET A 86 -1.53 6.06 4.69
C MET A 86 -1.70 7.55 4.39
N GLY A 87 -1.85 8.39 5.42
CA GLY A 87 -1.95 9.84 5.25
C GLY A 87 -0.68 10.43 4.64
N ALA A 88 0.50 10.01 5.13
CA ALA A 88 1.78 10.44 4.57
C ALA A 88 1.96 9.99 3.11
N ALA A 89 1.53 8.77 2.77
CA ALA A 89 1.60 8.25 1.40
C ALA A 89 0.67 9.00 0.43
N GLY A 90 -0.50 9.46 0.90
CA GLY A 90 -1.46 10.23 0.08
C GLY A 90 -1.12 11.71 -0.08
N ALA A 91 -0.34 12.30 0.83
CA ALA A 91 -0.01 13.74 0.82
C ALA A 91 0.65 14.27 -0.48
N PRO A 92 1.50 13.51 -1.20
CA PRO A 92 2.11 13.98 -2.45
C PRO A 92 1.16 14.01 -3.66
N LEU A 93 0.07 13.24 -3.65
CA LEU A 93 -0.90 13.15 -4.75
C LEU A 93 -1.46 14.52 -5.17
N PRO A 94 -1.95 15.38 -4.27
CA PRO A 94 -2.44 16.70 -4.64
C PRO A 94 -1.37 17.61 -5.27
N MET A 95 -0.12 17.47 -4.81
CA MET A 95 1.03 18.23 -5.31
C MET A 95 1.44 17.80 -6.73
N TYR A 96 1.12 16.56 -7.12
CA TYR A 96 1.36 16.03 -8.45
C TYR A 96 0.27 16.46 -9.44
N MET A 97 -1.00 16.25 -9.07
CA MET A 97 -2.14 16.52 -9.97
C MET A 97 -2.45 18.03 -10.14
N SER A 98 -1.99 18.89 -9.23
CA SER A 98 -2.20 20.36 -9.22
C SER A 98 -3.68 20.82 -9.15
N PHE A 99 -4.62 19.94 -9.44
CA PHE A 99 -6.06 20.08 -9.29
C PHE A 99 -6.62 18.78 -8.73
N LEU A 100 -7.45 18.86 -7.68
CA LEU A 100 -8.11 17.70 -7.10
C LEU A 100 -9.60 17.86 -7.17
N GLU A 101 -10.25 16.96 -7.87
CA GLU A 101 -11.69 16.79 -7.82
C GLU A 101 -12.02 15.63 -6.86
N PRO A 102 -12.83 15.86 -5.80
CA PRO A 102 -13.10 14.82 -4.80
C PRO A 102 -13.75 13.56 -5.37
N ALA A 103 -14.56 13.70 -6.42
CA ALA A 103 -15.28 12.59 -7.03
C ALA A 103 -14.35 11.55 -7.66
N SER A 104 -13.25 11.98 -8.29
CA SER A 104 -12.27 11.08 -8.92
C SER A 104 -11.09 10.74 -8.01
N SER A 105 -10.75 11.62 -7.06
CA SER A 105 -9.59 11.44 -6.18
C SER A 105 -9.84 10.46 -5.03
N PHE A 106 -11.10 10.28 -4.61
CA PHE A 106 -11.51 9.33 -3.55
C PHE A 106 -12.29 8.14 -4.09
N ASP A 107 -11.97 7.74 -5.32
CA ASP A 107 -12.64 6.63 -5.97
C ASP A 107 -12.36 5.29 -5.25
N LEU A 108 -13.34 4.40 -5.25
CA LEU A 108 -13.24 3.06 -4.68
C LEU A 108 -12.08 2.27 -5.31
N ASN A 109 -11.78 2.51 -6.58
CA ASN A 109 -10.69 1.85 -7.31
C ASN A 109 -9.32 2.01 -6.63
N TYR A 110 -9.03 3.18 -6.04
CA TYR A 110 -7.79 3.41 -5.31
C TYR A 110 -7.74 2.59 -4.02
N SER A 111 -8.85 2.51 -3.30
CA SER A 111 -8.95 1.75 -2.05
C SER A 111 -8.80 0.25 -2.29
N VAL A 112 -9.47 -0.25 -3.34
CA VAL A 112 -9.40 -1.66 -3.76
C VAL A 112 -7.99 -2.01 -4.22
N SER A 113 -7.35 -1.16 -5.03
CA SER A 113 -5.96 -1.37 -5.47
C SER A 113 -4.96 -1.36 -4.30
N ALA A 114 -5.14 -0.45 -3.34
CA ALA A 114 -4.29 -0.36 -2.16
C ALA A 114 -4.38 -1.61 -1.26
N LEU A 115 -5.55 -2.25 -1.18
CA LEU A 115 -5.73 -3.54 -0.48
C LEU A 115 -5.24 -4.72 -1.33
N ALA A 116 -5.37 -4.65 -2.65
CA ALA A 116 -4.96 -5.72 -3.54
C ALA A 116 -3.43 -5.93 -3.57
N MET A 117 -2.64 -4.85 -3.53
CA MET A 117 -1.17 -4.94 -3.50
C MET A 117 -0.62 -5.86 -2.37
N PRO A 118 -0.98 -5.66 -1.08
CA PRO A 118 -0.55 -6.55 0.00
C PRO A 118 -1.18 -7.94 -0.07
N MET A 119 -2.40 -8.09 -0.62
CA MET A 119 -3.02 -9.41 -0.80
C MET A 119 -2.26 -10.24 -1.85
N ILE A 120 -1.95 -9.66 -3.00
CA ILE A 120 -1.21 -10.31 -4.10
C ILE A 120 0.23 -10.63 -3.68
N GLY A 121 0.87 -9.70 -2.98
CA GLY A 121 2.23 -9.87 -2.46
C GLY A 121 2.34 -10.89 -1.31
N GLY A 122 1.28 -11.01 -0.51
CA GLY A 122 1.19 -11.85 0.68
C GLY A 122 1.46 -11.07 1.97
N THR A 123 0.70 -11.38 3.03
CA THR A 123 0.75 -10.68 4.35
C THR A 123 1.71 -11.30 5.36
N SER A 124 2.40 -12.39 4.99
CA SER A 124 3.24 -13.17 5.90
C SER A 124 4.64 -12.60 6.14
N HIS A 125 5.09 -11.65 5.32
CA HIS A 125 6.40 -11.00 5.41
C HIS A 125 6.30 -9.55 4.92
N TRP A 126 7.08 -8.65 5.52
CA TRP A 126 7.18 -7.25 5.09
C TRP A 126 7.51 -7.06 3.59
N LEU A 127 8.22 -8.02 2.98
CA LEU A 127 8.57 -8.01 1.55
C LEU A 127 7.38 -8.26 0.62
N GLY A 128 6.31 -8.89 1.11
CA GLY A 128 5.15 -9.24 0.30
C GLY A 128 4.48 -8.02 -0.31
N PRO A 129 4.01 -7.05 0.51
CA PRO A 129 3.38 -5.84 0.00
C PRO A 129 4.26 -5.05 -0.99
N VAL A 130 5.59 -5.05 -0.81
CA VAL A 130 6.52 -4.37 -1.72
C VAL A 130 6.53 -5.04 -3.10
N ILE A 131 6.63 -6.37 -3.14
CA ILE A 131 6.60 -7.13 -4.40
C ILE A 131 5.23 -6.99 -5.07
N GLY A 132 4.16 -7.08 -4.30
CA GLY A 132 2.79 -6.93 -4.80
C GLY A 132 2.53 -5.53 -5.37
N ALA A 133 3.05 -4.47 -4.72
CA ALA A 133 2.95 -3.10 -5.21
C ALA A 133 3.74 -2.87 -6.51
N ILE A 134 4.98 -3.38 -6.60
CA ILE A 134 5.79 -3.27 -7.83
C ILE A 134 5.10 -3.99 -8.98
N LEU A 135 4.62 -5.21 -8.73
CA LEU A 135 4.03 -6.06 -9.77
C LEU A 135 2.68 -5.51 -10.22
N LEU A 136 1.74 -5.30 -9.29
CA LEU A 136 0.42 -4.77 -9.62
C LEU A 136 0.53 -3.36 -10.21
N GLY A 137 1.37 -2.49 -9.62
CA GLY A 137 1.59 -1.14 -10.13
C GLY A 137 2.16 -1.12 -11.54
N SER A 138 3.13 -1.99 -11.85
CA SER A 138 3.68 -2.10 -13.22
C SER A 138 2.63 -2.58 -14.21
N ILE A 139 1.80 -3.56 -13.83
CA ILE A 139 0.73 -4.04 -14.72
C ILE A 139 -0.33 -2.95 -14.92
N GLN A 140 -0.78 -2.28 -13.87
CA GLN A 140 -1.72 -1.17 -13.98
C GLN A 140 -1.18 -0.09 -14.93
N GLN A 141 0.10 0.30 -14.76
CA GLN A 141 0.74 1.27 -15.64
C GLN A 141 0.78 0.81 -17.10
N ILE A 142 1.11 -0.46 -17.37
CA ILE A 142 1.12 -1.01 -18.74
C ILE A 142 -0.29 -0.95 -19.33
N VAL A 143 -1.29 -1.42 -18.59
CA VAL A 143 -2.70 -1.43 -19.01
C VAL A 143 -3.21 -0.02 -19.31
N THR A 144 -2.82 0.98 -18.51
CA THR A 144 -3.13 2.40 -18.75
C THR A 144 -2.46 2.96 -19.98
N VAL A 145 -1.27 2.49 -20.35
CA VAL A 145 -0.55 2.99 -21.53
C VAL A 145 -1.03 2.32 -22.83
N THR A 146 -1.48 1.06 -22.80
CA THR A 146 -1.88 0.32 -24.01
C THR A 146 -3.38 0.35 -24.35
N ILE A 147 -4.28 0.69 -23.41
CA ILE A 147 -5.74 0.58 -23.60
C ILE A 147 -6.45 1.92 -23.40
N SER A 148 -7.36 2.27 -24.31
CA SER A 148 -8.22 3.46 -24.26
C SER A 148 -9.03 3.58 -22.96
N ASN A 149 -9.23 4.83 -22.51
CA ASN A 149 -9.65 5.26 -21.17
C ASN A 149 -10.91 4.59 -20.58
N GLU A 150 -11.85 4.13 -21.41
CA GLU A 150 -13.14 3.57 -20.95
C GLU A 150 -13.07 2.07 -20.61
N ILE A 151 -12.18 1.30 -21.25
CA ILE A 151 -12.03 -0.15 -21.01
C ILE A 151 -11.04 -0.42 -19.85
N ASN A 152 -10.27 0.59 -19.44
CA ASN A 152 -9.22 0.46 -18.44
C ASN A 152 -9.74 -0.05 -17.09
N VAL A 153 -10.84 0.52 -16.59
CA VAL A 153 -11.42 0.16 -15.27
C VAL A 153 -11.87 -1.30 -15.25
N LEU A 154 -12.48 -1.76 -16.34
CA LEU A 154 -12.96 -3.14 -16.47
C LEU A 154 -11.78 -4.13 -16.54
N VAL A 155 -10.72 -3.77 -17.28
CA VAL A 155 -9.49 -4.58 -17.37
C VAL A 155 -8.76 -4.64 -16.03
N VAL A 156 -8.65 -3.52 -15.31
CA VAL A 156 -8.03 -3.48 -13.97
C VAL A 156 -8.81 -4.35 -12.99
N GLY A 157 -10.15 -4.26 -12.99
CA GLY A 157 -11.02 -5.09 -12.16
C GLY A 157 -10.89 -6.59 -12.46
N VAL A 158 -10.93 -6.97 -13.75
CA VAL A 158 -10.77 -8.37 -14.17
C VAL A 158 -9.37 -8.89 -13.82
N LEU A 159 -8.32 -8.11 -14.07
CA LEU A 159 -6.95 -8.46 -13.73
C LEU A 159 -6.80 -8.69 -12.22
N LEU A 160 -7.42 -7.84 -11.40
CA LEU A 160 -7.42 -7.98 -9.95
C LEU A 160 -8.10 -9.28 -9.52
N VAL A 161 -9.28 -9.59 -10.06
CA VAL A 161 -9.97 -10.86 -9.80
C VAL A 161 -9.10 -12.05 -10.22
N VAL A 162 -8.50 -12.01 -11.41
CA VAL A 162 -7.59 -13.06 -11.90
C VAL A 162 -6.41 -13.24 -10.95
N PHE A 163 -5.80 -12.16 -10.47
CA PHE A 163 -4.68 -12.24 -9.53
C PHE A 163 -5.08 -12.81 -8.17
N VAL A 164 -6.22 -12.38 -7.62
CA VAL A 164 -6.74 -12.88 -6.34
C VAL A 164 -7.08 -14.37 -6.44
N VAL A 165 -7.65 -14.80 -7.56
CA VAL A 165 -7.99 -16.22 -7.81
C VAL A 165 -6.75 -17.07 -8.10
N ALA A 166 -5.78 -16.54 -8.82
CA ALA A 166 -4.57 -17.29 -9.18
C ALA A 166 -3.56 -17.43 -8.04
N ALA A 167 -3.52 -16.49 -7.09
CA ALA A 167 -2.55 -16.48 -5.99
C ALA A 167 -3.19 -16.09 -4.63
N PRO A 168 -4.07 -16.93 -4.06
CA PRO A 168 -4.79 -16.64 -2.81
C PRO A 168 -3.89 -16.53 -1.57
N ASP A 169 -2.74 -17.24 -1.55
CA ASP A 169 -1.70 -17.11 -0.51
C ASP A 169 -0.66 -16.01 -0.82
N GLY A 170 -0.86 -15.28 -1.91
CA GLY A 170 0.11 -14.36 -2.49
C GLY A 170 1.32 -15.05 -3.12
N ILE A 171 2.12 -14.28 -3.85
CA ILE A 171 3.30 -14.76 -4.59
C ILE A 171 4.34 -15.38 -3.65
N LEU A 172 4.52 -14.80 -2.45
CA LEU A 172 5.44 -15.33 -1.45
C LEU A 172 4.96 -16.65 -0.82
N GLY A 173 3.65 -16.89 -0.77
CA GLY A 173 3.07 -18.17 -0.34
C GLY A 173 3.41 -19.30 -1.31
N LEU A 174 3.25 -19.04 -2.62
CA LEU A 174 3.64 -19.99 -3.67
C LEU A 174 5.15 -20.31 -3.65
N LEU A 175 6.00 -19.30 -3.50
CA LEU A 175 7.46 -19.47 -3.43
C LEU A 175 7.89 -20.34 -2.25
N LYS A 176 7.27 -20.18 -1.07
CA LYS A 176 7.55 -21.03 0.10
C LYS A 176 7.08 -22.48 -0.12
N LYS A 177 5.89 -22.67 -0.70
CA LYS A 177 5.35 -24.01 -1.00
C LYS A 177 6.20 -24.76 -2.04
N LEU A 178 6.64 -24.05 -3.09
CA LEU A 178 7.53 -24.59 -4.11
C LEU A 178 8.92 -24.93 -3.56
N ARG A 179 9.50 -24.07 -2.70
CA ARG A 179 10.76 -24.36 -2.00
C ARG A 179 10.65 -25.58 -1.08
N TRP A 180 9.52 -25.74 -0.40
CA TRP A 180 9.28 -26.90 0.47
C TRP A 180 9.18 -28.19 -0.34
N LEU A 181 8.46 -28.18 -1.46
CA LEU A 181 8.37 -29.32 -2.39
C LEU A 181 9.73 -29.71 -3.00
N LEU A 182 10.54 -28.71 -3.41
CA LEU A 182 11.89 -28.95 -3.93
C LEU A 182 12.88 -29.47 -2.87
N ARG A 183 12.65 -29.16 -1.59
CA ARG A 183 13.45 -29.69 -0.47
C ARG A 183 13.01 -31.09 -0.03
N SER A 184 11.78 -31.49 -0.32
CA SER A 184 11.24 -32.83 -0.01
C SER A 184 11.64 -33.91 -1.02
N SER A 185 12.30 -33.53 -2.12
CA SER A 185 12.79 -34.44 -3.18
C SER A 185 14.31 -34.68 -3.11
N ARG A 186 14.97 -34.27 -2.03
CA ARG A 186 16.35 -34.65 -1.67
C ARG A 186 16.33 -35.30 -0.29
#